data_AF-R7V1F0-F1
#
_entry.id   AF-R7V1F0-F1
#
_cell.length_a   1.000
_cell.length_b   1.000
_cell.length_c   1.000
_cell.angle_alpha   90.00
_cell.angle_beta   90.00
_cell.angle_gamma   90.00
#
_symmetry.space_group_name_H-M   'P 1'
#
loop_
_entity.id
_entity.type
_entity.pdbx_description
1 polymer ?
#
loop_
_entity_poly.entity_id
_entity_poly.type
_entity_poly.pdbx_seq_one_letter_code
_entity_poly.pdbx_strand_id
1 'polypeptide(L)'
;MNTIAAVACNRFWQNKKKSLVRFILAMLAMGHLAVNLALTAQLLYVSHTNYPGGQAMARVHDLVPANSAVRLHIDEAAAQTGVSRFTQVNANWSYDKSEDLELTSLASFSHLLVGDTNKVQQLKKTHKTLAVVKGFSHLEFRGREYPPLAVIQENKIFILQKK
;
A
#
# COMPACT_ATOMS: atom_id res chain seq x y z
N MET A 1 9.56 -19.71 22.83
CA MET A 1 9.22 -20.74 21.83
C MET A 1 10.12 -20.69 20.59
N ASN A 2 10.43 -19.51 20.01
CA ASN A 2 11.28 -19.40 18.82
C ASN A 2 12.70 -19.96 18.99
N THR A 3 13.30 -19.82 20.18
CA THR A 3 14.62 -20.37 20.51
C THR A 3 14.66 -21.90 20.47
N ILE A 4 13.62 -22.56 20.99
CA ILE A 4 13.50 -24.03 20.99
C ILE A 4 13.39 -24.54 19.54
N ALA A 5 12.56 -23.90 18.71
CA ALA A 5 12.42 -24.24 17.30
C ALA A 5 13.74 -24.06 16.53
N ALA A 6 14.48 -22.98 16.78
CA ALA A 6 15.78 -22.72 16.17
C ALA A 6 16.82 -23.78 16.55
N VAL A 7 16.88 -24.18 17.83
CA VAL A 7 17.78 -25.25 18.30
C VAL A 7 17.43 -26.59 17.63
N ALA A 8 16.14 -26.91 17.48
CA ALA A 8 15.70 -28.12 16.79
C ALA A 8 16.11 -28.11 15.30
N CYS A 9 15.88 -27.01 14.59
CA CYS A 9 16.29 -26.84 13.19
C CYS A 9 17.81 -26.97 13.03
N ASN A 10 18.60 -26.33 13.90
CA ASN A 10 20.05 -26.47 13.92
C ASN A 10 20.47 -27.92 14.17
N ARG A 11 19.82 -28.61 15.11
CA ARG A 11 20.11 -30.03 15.41
C ARG A 11 19.78 -30.94 14.23
N PHE A 12 18.70 -30.70 13.49
CA PHE A 12 18.40 -31.42 12.25
C PHE A 12 19.49 -31.18 11.19
N TRP A 13 19.87 -29.92 10.98
CA TRP A 13 20.91 -29.55 10.00
C TRP A 13 22.28 -30.15 10.29
N GLN A 14 22.72 -30.12 11.56
CA GLN A 14 24.01 -30.66 11.98
C GLN A 14 24.06 -32.19 11.82
N ASN A 15 22.95 -32.87 12.10
CA ASN A 15 22.89 -34.34 12.06
C ASN A 15 22.48 -34.92 10.69
N LYS A 16 22.30 -34.09 9.65
CA LYS A 16 21.79 -34.50 8.33
C LYS A 16 22.55 -35.66 7.67
N LYS A 17 23.86 -35.81 7.91
CA LYS A 17 24.69 -36.87 7.31
C LYS A 17 24.62 -38.22 8.03
N LYS A 18 23.98 -38.29 9.21
CA LYS A 18 24.01 -39.48 10.06
C LYS A 18 23.01 -40.57 9.64
N SER A 19 21.95 -40.22 8.93
CA SER A 19 20.98 -41.17 8.35
C SER A 19 20.09 -40.48 7.32
N LEU A 20 19.49 -41.26 6.42
CA LEU A 20 18.55 -40.74 5.41
C LEU A 20 17.36 -40.00 6.05
N VAL A 21 16.81 -40.53 7.14
CA VAL A 21 15.71 -39.88 7.88
C VAL A 21 16.12 -38.49 8.38
N ARG A 22 17.33 -38.35 8.94
CA ARG A 22 17.83 -37.06 9.43
C ARG A 22 18.11 -36.08 8.30
N PHE A 23 18.57 -36.58 7.15
CA PHE A 23 18.69 -35.77 5.94
C PHE A 23 17.32 -35.22 5.51
N ILE A 24 16.31 -36.08 5.40
CA ILE A 24 14.96 -35.67 5.02
C ILE A 24 14.39 -34.64 6.00
N LEU A 25 14.51 -34.86 7.32
CA LEU A 25 14.06 -33.90 8.32
C LEU A 25 14.76 -32.53 8.20
N ALA A 26 16.06 -32.52 7.91
CA ALA A 26 16.80 -31.29 7.69
C ALA A 26 16.31 -30.55 6.42
N MET A 27 16.08 -31.29 5.32
CA MET A 27 15.56 -30.71 4.08
C MET A 27 14.13 -30.19 4.25
N LEU A 28 13.27 -30.91 4.97
CA LEU A 28 11.90 -30.47 5.29
C LEU A 28 11.91 -29.20 6.14
N ALA A 29 12.77 -29.12 7.16
CA ALA A 29 12.91 -27.91 7.98
C ALA A 29 13.35 -26.70 7.14
N MET A 30 14.35 -26.86 6.26
CA MET A 30 14.78 -25.79 5.35
C MET A 30 13.70 -25.41 4.34
N GLY A 31 13.04 -26.40 3.74
CA GLY A 31 11.94 -26.17 2.79
C GLY A 31 10.79 -25.42 3.45
N HIS A 32 10.41 -25.79 4.67
CA HIS A 32 9.38 -25.10 5.45
C HIS A 32 9.76 -23.64 5.72
N LEU A 33 11.02 -23.36 6.10
CA LEU A 33 11.50 -21.99 6.29
C LEU A 33 11.45 -21.18 4.98
N ALA A 34 11.89 -21.76 3.86
CA ALA A 34 11.86 -21.11 2.56
C ALA A 34 10.42 -20.79 2.11
N VAL A 35 9.48 -21.73 2.29
CA VAL A 35 8.06 -21.52 1.99
C VAL A 35 7.47 -20.43 2.87
N ASN A 36 7.74 -20.43 4.18
CA ASN A 36 7.27 -19.37 5.09
C ASN A 36 7.83 -17.99 4.71
N LEU A 37 9.10 -17.93 4.32
CA LEU A 37 9.70 -16.69 3.86
C LEU A 37 9.02 -16.18 2.58
N ALA A 38 8.80 -17.04 1.59
CA ALA A 38 8.13 -16.69 0.35
C ALA A 38 6.69 -16.21 0.59
N LEU A 39 5.91 -16.93 1.41
CA LEU A 39 4.56 -16.53 1.78
C LEU A 39 4.55 -15.22 2.56
N THR A 40 5.47 -15.03 3.49
CA THR A 40 5.59 -13.79 4.26
C THR A 40 5.94 -12.60 3.36
N ALA A 41 6.87 -12.77 2.42
CA ALA A 41 7.21 -11.74 1.43
C ALA A 41 6.01 -11.39 0.55
N GLN A 42 5.23 -12.38 0.13
CA GLN A 42 4.00 -12.15 -0.63
C GLN A 42 2.95 -11.37 0.18
N LEU A 43 2.72 -11.77 1.43
CA LEU A 43 1.78 -11.07 2.32
C LEU A 43 2.26 -9.66 2.64
N LEU A 44 3.57 -9.45 2.80
CA LEU A 44 4.17 -8.13 2.97
C LEU A 44 3.93 -7.24 1.74
N TYR A 45 4.14 -7.77 0.54
CA TYR A 45 3.87 -7.06 -0.70
C TYR A 45 2.39 -6.66 -0.80
N VAL A 46 1.46 -7.58 -0.51
CA VAL A 46 0.02 -7.27 -0.49
C VAL A 46 -0.29 -6.18 0.54
N SER A 47 0.23 -6.31 1.77
CA SER A 47 0.02 -5.33 2.85
C SER A 47 0.52 -3.93 2.46
N HIS A 48 1.67 -3.82 1.80
CA HIS A 48 2.17 -2.54 1.29
C HIS A 48 1.17 -1.85 0.34
N THR A 49 0.46 -2.63 -0.47
CA THR A 49 -0.51 -2.10 -1.43
C THR A 49 -1.87 -1.70 -0.81
N ASN A 50 -2.09 -1.94 0.48
CA ASN A 50 -3.28 -1.53 1.23
C ASN A 50 -3.24 -0.08 1.73
N TYR A 51 -2.16 0.67 1.48
CA TYR A 51 -2.01 2.06 1.92
C TYR A 51 -1.91 3.08 0.76
N PRO A 52 -2.90 3.12 -0.16
CA PRO A 52 -2.87 4.03 -1.31
C PRO A 52 -2.94 5.51 -0.93
N GLY A 53 -3.50 5.89 0.22
CA GLY A 53 -3.52 7.28 0.68
C GLY A 53 -2.12 7.81 0.98
N GLY A 54 -1.29 7.03 1.67
CA GLY A 54 0.11 7.40 1.92
C GLY A 54 0.90 7.53 0.62
N GLN A 55 0.70 6.62 -0.33
CA GLN A 55 1.29 6.69 -1.67
C GLN A 55 0.80 7.92 -2.45
N ALA A 56 -0.49 8.28 -2.35
CA ALA A 56 -1.04 9.47 -2.98
C ALA A 56 -0.46 10.76 -2.39
N MET A 57 -0.20 10.80 -1.07
CA MET A 57 0.48 11.91 -0.43
C MET A 57 1.90 12.08 -0.93
N ALA A 58 2.69 11.01 -0.97
CA ALA A 58 4.04 11.05 -1.55
C ALA A 58 4.00 11.52 -3.01
N ARG A 59 3.05 10.97 -3.80
CA ARG A 59 2.94 11.27 -5.22
C ARG A 59 2.56 12.73 -5.49
N VAL A 60 1.70 13.35 -4.67
CA VAL A 60 1.38 14.77 -4.85
C VAL A 60 2.56 15.68 -4.52
N HIS A 61 3.40 15.30 -3.53
CA HIS A 61 4.65 16.02 -3.23
C HIS A 61 5.68 15.92 -4.34
N ASP A 62 5.73 14.80 -5.05
CA ASP A 62 6.59 14.67 -6.25
C ASP A 62 6.08 15.48 -7.44
N LEU A 63 4.75 15.61 -7.57
CA LEU A 63 4.11 16.28 -8.70
C LEU A 63 4.05 17.80 -8.58
N VAL A 64 4.00 18.32 -7.36
CA VAL A 64 3.78 19.74 -7.10
C VAL A 64 4.97 20.31 -6.33
N PRO A 65 5.61 21.39 -6.82
CA PRO A 65 6.76 21.98 -6.16
C PRO A 65 6.48 22.38 -4.70
N ALA A 66 7.42 22.08 -3.81
CA ALA A 66 7.30 22.36 -2.37
C ALA A 66 7.12 23.86 -2.02
N ASN A 67 7.60 24.75 -2.88
CA ASN A 67 7.46 26.20 -2.75
C ASN A 67 6.10 26.75 -3.22
N SER A 68 5.23 25.91 -3.77
CA SER A 68 3.89 26.31 -4.18
C SER A 68 2.98 26.51 -2.96
N ALA A 69 2.12 27.54 -3.00
CA ALA A 69 1.08 27.74 -2.01
C ALA A 69 -0.10 26.77 -2.29
N VAL A 70 -0.01 25.55 -1.73
CA VAL A 70 -1.00 24.49 -1.91
C VAL A 70 -1.95 24.45 -0.72
N ARG A 71 -3.26 24.43 -1.02
CA ARG A 71 -4.31 23.97 -0.10
C ARG A 71 -4.78 22.60 -0.54
N LEU A 72 -4.37 21.57 0.19
CA LEU A 72 -4.63 20.16 -0.10
C LEU A 72 -5.71 19.64 0.85
N HIS A 73 -6.86 19.24 0.29
CA HIS A 73 -7.83 18.47 1.04
C HIS A 73 -7.51 16.98 0.98
N ILE A 74 -7.61 16.31 2.12
CA ILE A 74 -7.39 14.88 2.32
C ILE A 74 -8.73 14.29 2.73
N ASP A 75 -9.33 13.49 1.85
CA ASP A 75 -10.59 12.84 2.16
C ASP A 75 -10.41 11.66 3.13
N GLU A 76 -11.54 11.13 3.60
CA GLU A 76 -11.57 10.01 4.56
C GLU A 76 -10.81 8.79 4.05
N ALA A 77 -11.02 8.41 2.78
CA ALA A 77 -10.37 7.25 2.18
C ALA A 77 -8.84 7.40 2.16
N ALA A 78 -8.32 8.57 1.77
CA ALA A 78 -6.90 8.85 1.82
C ALA A 78 -6.37 8.86 3.27
N ALA A 79 -7.12 9.46 4.20
CA ALA A 79 -6.73 9.52 5.60
C ALA A 79 -6.67 8.14 6.27
N GLN A 80 -7.62 7.25 5.99
CA GLN A 80 -7.66 5.90 6.54
C GLN A 80 -6.59 4.98 5.94
N THR A 81 -6.05 5.34 4.77
CA THR A 81 -5.11 4.49 4.02
C THR A 81 -3.69 5.06 3.96
N GLY A 82 -3.25 5.76 5.01
CA GLY A 82 -1.83 6.05 5.24
C GLY A 82 -1.43 7.52 5.19
N VAL A 83 -2.36 8.45 5.00
CA VAL A 83 -2.07 9.87 5.19
C VAL A 83 -2.01 10.19 6.69
N SER A 84 -0.92 10.79 7.14
CA SER A 84 -0.72 11.23 8.52
C SER A 84 0.04 12.55 8.60
N ARG A 85 0.16 13.12 9.80
CA ARG A 85 0.96 14.34 10.02
C ARG A 85 2.43 14.17 9.62
N PHE A 86 3.00 12.98 9.76
CA PHE A 86 4.39 12.70 9.35
C PHE A 86 4.59 12.70 7.83
N THR A 87 3.51 12.47 7.06
CA THR A 87 3.56 12.53 5.60
C THR A 87 3.39 13.95 5.05
N GLN A 88 3.12 14.95 5.90
CA GLN A 88 2.93 16.35 5.50
C GLN A 88 4.27 17.09 5.51
N VAL A 89 5.10 16.84 4.49
CA VAL A 89 6.50 17.28 4.49
C VAL A 89 6.74 18.72 4.05
N ASN A 90 5.77 19.36 3.37
CA ASN A 90 5.92 20.72 2.85
C ASN A 90 5.30 21.75 3.80
N ALA A 91 6.12 22.52 4.51
CA ALA A 91 5.65 23.50 5.50
C ALA A 91 4.83 24.66 4.91
N ASN A 92 5.02 25.00 3.63
CA ASN A 92 4.28 26.06 2.94
C ASN A 92 2.90 25.59 2.45
N TRP A 93 2.57 24.31 2.63
CA TRP A 93 1.29 23.76 2.25
C TRP A 93 0.33 23.76 3.44
N SER A 94 -0.96 23.91 3.14
CA SER A 94 -2.04 23.73 4.10
C SER A 94 -2.74 22.40 3.81
N TYR A 95 -2.76 21.54 4.81
CA TYR A 95 -3.36 20.21 4.75
C TYR A 95 -4.64 20.20 5.57
N ASP A 96 -5.75 19.87 4.92
CA ASP A 96 -7.08 19.93 5.51
C ASP A 96 -7.75 18.55 5.44
N LYS A 97 -8.18 18.05 6.59
CA LYS A 97 -8.86 16.75 6.74
C LYS A 97 -10.28 16.90 7.29
N SER A 98 -10.91 18.05 7.07
CA SER A 98 -12.31 18.24 7.47
C SER A 98 -13.20 17.25 6.73
N GLU A 99 -13.94 16.46 7.48
CA GLU A 99 -14.88 15.47 6.95
C GLU A 99 -16.19 16.16 6.52
N ASP A 100 -17.02 15.46 5.74
CA ASP A 100 -18.36 15.92 5.31
C ASP A 100 -18.42 17.29 4.60
N LEU A 101 -17.37 17.67 3.88
CA LEU A 101 -17.37 18.88 3.09
C LEU A 101 -18.27 18.75 1.84
N GLU A 102 -19.12 19.77 1.66
CA GLU A 102 -19.89 20.00 0.44
C GLU A 102 -18.98 20.16 -0.79
N LEU A 103 -19.47 19.77 -1.98
CA LEU A 103 -18.73 19.86 -3.24
C LEU A 103 -18.28 21.30 -3.57
N THR A 104 -19.08 22.29 -3.16
CA THR A 104 -18.78 23.73 -3.31
C THR A 104 -17.58 24.13 -2.45
N SER A 105 -17.49 23.63 -1.22
CA SER A 105 -16.34 23.82 -0.34
C SER A 105 -15.10 23.16 -0.89
N LEU A 106 -15.22 21.94 -1.43
CA LEU A 106 -14.12 21.23 -2.11
C LEU A 106 -13.58 21.99 -3.32
N ALA A 107 -14.42 22.77 -4.02
CA ALA A 107 -13.99 23.61 -5.14
C ALA A 107 -13.02 24.75 -4.74
N SER A 108 -12.93 25.09 -3.45
CA SER A 108 -12.02 26.13 -2.95
C SER A 108 -10.57 25.66 -2.82
N PHE A 109 -10.34 24.35 -2.71
CA PHE A 109 -9.01 23.77 -2.56
C PHE A 109 -8.24 23.76 -3.88
N SER A 110 -6.92 23.86 -3.79
CA SER A 110 -6.05 23.80 -4.98
C SER A 110 -5.85 22.36 -5.45
N HIS A 111 -5.80 21.42 -4.52
CA HIS A 111 -5.56 20.01 -4.76
C HIS A 111 -6.44 19.18 -3.82
N LEU A 112 -6.83 17.99 -4.28
CA LEU A 112 -7.67 17.07 -3.52
C LEU A 112 -7.09 15.66 -3.63
N LEU A 113 -7.07 14.92 -2.53
CA LEU A 113 -6.97 13.46 -2.51
C LEU A 113 -8.38 12.92 -2.27
N VAL A 114 -8.94 12.20 -3.26
CA VAL A 114 -10.32 11.70 -3.20
C VAL A 114 -10.36 10.23 -3.57
N GLY A 115 -10.92 9.38 -2.71
CA GLY A 115 -11.16 7.97 -2.98
C GLY A 115 -12.55 7.64 -3.53
N ASP A 116 -13.53 8.53 -3.34
CA ASP A 116 -14.87 8.33 -3.89
C ASP A 116 -14.94 8.71 -5.38
N THR A 117 -15.15 7.71 -6.24
CA THR A 117 -15.26 7.90 -7.69
C THR A 117 -16.44 8.78 -8.07
N ASN A 118 -17.56 8.76 -7.33
CA ASN A 118 -18.71 9.61 -7.62
C ASN A 118 -18.39 11.09 -7.40
N LYS A 119 -17.72 11.41 -6.27
CA LYS A 119 -17.22 12.77 -6.00
C LYS A 119 -16.22 13.21 -7.08
N VAL A 120 -15.33 12.33 -7.51
CA VAL A 120 -14.40 12.61 -8.62
C VAL A 120 -15.14 13.00 -9.90
N GLN A 121 -16.20 12.27 -10.28
CA GLN A 121 -17.01 12.60 -11.46
C GLN A 121 -17.67 13.98 -11.34
N GLN A 122 -18.23 14.30 -10.16
CA GLN A 122 -18.87 15.59 -9.90
C GLN A 122 -17.86 16.76 -9.92
N LEU A 123 -16.63 16.52 -9.44
CA LEU A 123 -15.55 17.50 -9.39
C LEU A 123 -14.82 17.69 -10.72
N LYS A 124 -15.10 16.89 -11.76
CA LYS A 124 -14.51 17.05 -13.10
C LYS A 124 -14.69 18.43 -13.72
N LYS A 125 -15.71 19.18 -13.30
CA LYS A 125 -15.94 20.55 -13.78
C LYS A 125 -14.87 21.51 -13.23
N THR A 126 -14.58 21.43 -11.94
CA THR A 126 -13.69 22.37 -11.22
C THR A 126 -12.24 21.91 -11.16
N HIS A 127 -12.00 20.59 -11.16
CA HIS A 127 -10.68 19.99 -11.05
C HIS A 127 -10.38 19.06 -12.24
N LYS A 128 -9.10 18.94 -12.57
CA LYS A 128 -8.54 17.93 -13.47
C LYS A 128 -7.83 16.86 -12.64
N THR A 129 -7.85 15.60 -13.11
CA THR A 129 -7.11 14.52 -12.48
C THR A 129 -5.64 14.60 -12.90
N LEU A 130 -4.74 14.74 -11.93
CA LEU A 130 -3.29 14.71 -12.15
C LEU A 130 -2.74 13.29 -12.21
N ALA A 131 -3.17 12.46 -11.26
CA ALA A 131 -2.72 11.09 -11.14
C ALA A 131 -3.75 10.25 -10.39
N VAL A 132 -3.62 8.93 -10.51
CA VAL A 132 -4.45 7.96 -9.81
C VAL A 132 -3.54 6.94 -9.16
N VAL A 133 -3.76 6.69 -7.87
CA VAL A 133 -3.04 5.70 -7.10
C VAL A 133 -3.89 4.45 -6.99
N LYS A 134 -3.28 3.33 -7.40
CA LYS A 134 -3.89 2.01 -7.28
C LYS A 134 -3.63 1.45 -5.89
N GLY A 135 -4.60 0.71 -5.36
CA GLY A 135 -4.44 -0.06 -4.14
C GLY A 135 -4.98 -1.47 -4.33
N PHE A 136 -4.73 -2.33 -3.35
CA PHE A 136 -5.23 -3.70 -3.33
C PHE A 136 -6.76 -3.75 -3.52
N SER A 137 -7.20 -4.72 -4.31
CA SER A 137 -8.61 -5.08 -4.48
C SER A 137 -8.85 -6.48 -3.91
N HIS A 138 -8.23 -7.48 -4.52
CA HIS A 138 -8.38 -8.88 -4.14
C HIS A 138 -7.22 -9.72 -4.65
N LEU A 139 -7.17 -10.97 -4.20
CA LEU A 139 -6.29 -12.00 -4.75
C LEU A 139 -7.08 -12.84 -5.75
N GLU A 140 -6.49 -13.10 -6.91
CA GLU A 140 -7.10 -13.91 -7.96
C GLU A 140 -6.25 -15.16 -8.20
N PHE A 141 -6.90 -16.32 -8.20
CA PHE A 141 -6.23 -17.58 -8.52
C PHE A 141 -6.21 -17.81 -10.03
N ARG A 142 -5.01 -17.89 -10.61
CA ARG A 142 -4.76 -18.10 -12.04
C ARG A 142 -3.95 -19.36 -12.25
N GLY A 143 -4.63 -20.51 -12.28
CA GLY A 143 -3.97 -21.83 -12.32
C GLY A 143 -3.08 -22.11 -13.55
N ARG A 144 -3.13 -21.28 -14.60
CA ARG A 144 -2.28 -21.40 -15.80
C ARG A 144 -1.12 -20.39 -15.85
N GLU A 145 -1.03 -19.49 -14.88
CA GLU A 145 0.02 -18.46 -14.79
C GLU A 145 0.90 -18.73 -13.56
N TYR A 146 2.17 -18.31 -13.62
CA TYR A 146 3.08 -18.34 -12.46
C TYR A 146 3.51 -16.92 -12.08
N PRO A 147 3.33 -16.48 -10.82
CA PRO A 147 2.72 -17.22 -9.70
C PRO A 147 1.20 -17.42 -9.88
N PRO A 148 0.63 -18.54 -9.39
CA PRO A 148 -0.79 -18.86 -9.58
C PRO A 148 -1.72 -17.98 -8.74
N LEU A 149 -1.19 -17.09 -7.90
CA LEU A 149 -1.95 -16.15 -7.10
C LEU A 149 -1.51 -14.73 -7.50
N ALA A 150 -2.39 -14.03 -8.21
CA ALA A 150 -2.16 -12.66 -8.65
C ALA A 150 -2.75 -11.66 -7.66
N VAL A 151 -2.01 -10.58 -7.41
CA VAL A 151 -2.50 -9.45 -6.61
C VAL A 151 -3.16 -8.46 -7.56
N ILE A 152 -4.48 -8.33 -7.47
CA ILE A 152 -5.24 -7.41 -8.30
C ILE A 152 -5.35 -6.08 -7.60
N GLN A 153 -5.09 -5.02 -8.36
CA GLN A 153 -5.15 -3.64 -7.88
C GLN A 153 -6.15 -2.83 -8.70
N GLU A 154 -6.86 -1.94 -8.02
CA GLU A 154 -7.82 -1.02 -8.62
C GLU A 154 -7.51 0.41 -8.22
N ASN A 155 -8.11 1.36 -8.94
CA ASN A 155 -7.95 2.78 -8.63
C ASN A 155 -8.61 3.07 -7.28
N LYS A 156 -7.83 3.54 -6.31
CA LYS A 156 -8.31 3.79 -4.95
C LYS A 156 -8.32 5.26 -4.57
N ILE A 157 -7.30 6.03 -4.95
CA ILE A 157 -7.19 7.46 -4.62
C ILE A 157 -6.87 8.25 -5.88
N PHE A 158 -7.62 9.30 -6.12
CA PHE A 158 -7.46 10.23 -7.23
C PHE A 158 -6.83 11.52 -6.71
N ILE A 159 -5.75 11.95 -7.36
CA ILE A 159 -5.09 13.23 -7.09
C ILE A 159 -5.66 14.24 -8.08
N LEU A 160 -6.41 15.21 -7.57
CA LEU A 160 -7.05 16.24 -8.38
C LEU A 160 -6.35 17.57 -8.17
N GLN A 161 -6.28 18.38 -9.23
CA GLN A 161 -5.79 19.76 -9.20
C GLN A 161 -6.84 20.68 -9.79
N LYS A 162 -7.04 21.84 -9.16
CA LYS A 162 -7.96 22.86 -9.64
C LYS A 162 -7.54 23.36 -11.02
N LYS A 163 -8.52 23.57 -11.90
CA LYS A 163 -8.29 24.07 -13.27
C LYS A 163 -7.90 25.54 -13.28
#